data_AF-A0A7R8W9W2-F1
#
_entry.id   AF-A0A7R8W9W2-F1
#
_cell.length_a   1.000
_cell.length_b   1.000
_cell.length_c   1.000
_cell.angle_alpha   90.00
_cell.angle_beta   90.00
_cell.angle_gamma   90.00
#
_symmetry.space_group_name_H-M   'P 1'
#
loop_
_entity.id
_entity.type
_entity.pdbx_description
1 polymer ?
#
loop_
_entity_poly.entity_id
_entity_poly.type
_entity_poly.pdbx_seq_one_letter_code
_entity_poly.pdbx_strand_id
1 'polypeptide(L)'
;MKICDVVRPTRIVAENAKVIFEQFDTLLTDCDGVIWILDHVIPGAVDFVKLVIERGKRIFFVTNNSTKSRDAYVNKCRRLGFPAVESQIYCTGASVAKYLESQKFDKSVYIIGTAGIGNELDKVGITHHGIGPDQFTDDFLSKWDLNLDPNVGAVVVGFDGYISYPKILKAASYLKNPNVQFIGTNIDAFFPRPGATTIQPGTGTMVTAVATASGRQPVVLGKPEPLMFELLQKEHSGVDPKRTLMIGDK
;
A
#
# COMPACT_ATOMS: atom_id res chain seq x y z
N MET A 1 14.96 19.32 12.84
CA MET A 1 14.60 19.06 14.25
C MET A 1 13.12 19.45 14.41
N LYS A 2 12.18 18.53 14.12
CA LYS A 2 10.76 18.72 14.44
C LYS A 2 10.57 18.16 15.84
N ILE A 3 10.30 19.04 16.80
CA ILE A 3 9.79 18.64 18.10
C ILE A 3 8.39 18.10 17.82
N CYS A 4 8.26 16.78 17.71
CA CYS A 4 6.95 16.16 17.79
C CYS A 4 6.42 16.49 19.19
N ASP A 5 5.27 17.17 19.26
CA ASP A 5 4.55 17.31 20.51
C ASP A 5 4.49 15.93 21.16
N VAL A 6 5.00 15.81 22.38
CA VAL A 6 4.94 14.55 23.13
C VAL A 6 3.49 14.34 23.51
N VAL A 7 2.72 13.74 22.60
CA VAL A 7 1.37 13.26 22.86
C VAL A 7 1.54 12.14 23.88
N ARG A 8 1.18 12.41 25.14
CA ARG A 8 1.10 11.34 26.13
C ARG A 8 -0.06 10.43 25.70
N PRO A 9 0.20 9.14 25.41
CA PRO A 9 -0.85 8.23 24.98
C PRO A 9 -1.89 8.17 26.09
N THR A 10 -3.13 8.53 25.75
CA THR A 10 -4.28 8.41 26.64
C THR A 10 -5.01 7.13 26.28
N ARG A 11 -5.21 6.25 27.26
CA ARG A 11 -5.98 5.03 27.03
C ARG A 11 -7.42 5.41 26.70
N ILE A 12 -7.91 4.93 25.55
CA ILE A 12 -9.32 5.00 25.22
C ILE A 12 -10.03 3.89 25.99
N VAL A 13 -11.01 4.27 26.80
CA VAL A 13 -11.84 3.41 27.65
C VAL A 13 -13.30 3.74 27.40
N ALA A 14 -14.24 2.94 27.90
CA ALA A 14 -15.67 3.12 27.61
C ALA A 14 -16.18 4.53 27.96
N GLU A 15 -15.66 5.13 29.03
CA GLU A 15 -16.05 6.43 29.56
C GLU A 15 -15.70 7.59 28.62
N ASN A 16 -14.55 7.52 27.92
CA ASN A 16 -14.10 8.58 27.02
C ASN A 16 -14.28 8.24 25.53
N ALA A 17 -14.47 6.97 25.17
CA ALA A 17 -14.59 6.51 23.79
C ALA A 17 -15.74 7.21 23.07
N LYS A 18 -16.90 7.38 23.72
CA LYS A 18 -18.03 8.09 23.13
C LYS A 18 -17.69 9.55 22.84
N VAL A 19 -17.09 10.26 23.79
CA VAL A 19 -16.72 11.68 23.62
C VAL A 19 -15.73 11.84 22.47
N ILE A 20 -14.72 10.97 22.40
CA ILE A 20 -13.72 10.95 21.33
C ILE A 20 -14.40 10.68 19.98
N PHE A 21 -15.22 9.63 19.90
CA PHE A 21 -15.92 9.24 18.68
C PHE A 21 -16.81 10.35 18.11
N GLU A 22 -17.49 11.13 18.97
CA GLU A 22 -18.35 12.23 18.52
C GLU A 22 -17.57 13.44 17.99
N GLN A 23 -16.28 13.60 18.31
CA GLN A 23 -15.45 14.71 17.81
C GLN A 23 -15.05 14.56 16.33
N PHE A 24 -15.09 13.34 15.80
CA PHE A 24 -14.62 13.03 14.44
C PHE A 24 -15.78 12.72 13.50
N ASP A 25 -15.71 13.24 12.28
CA ASP A 25 -16.71 12.95 11.24
C ASP A 25 -16.24 11.85 10.29
N THR A 26 -14.94 11.57 10.29
CA THR A 26 -14.28 10.66 9.36
C THR A 26 -13.34 9.73 10.09
N LEU A 27 -13.42 8.45 9.79
CA LEU A 27 -12.56 7.42 10.34
C LEU A 27 -11.76 6.78 9.21
N LEU A 28 -10.46 6.66 9.43
CA LEU A 28 -9.54 5.87 8.63
C LEU A 28 -9.16 4.65 9.47
N THR A 29 -9.46 3.46 8.99
CA THR A 29 -9.03 2.23 9.66
C THR A 29 -7.94 1.57 8.85
N ASP A 30 -6.84 1.21 9.50
CA ASP A 30 -5.99 0.16 8.98
C ASP A 30 -6.78 -1.15 8.88
N CYS A 31 -6.23 -2.07 8.10
CA CYS A 31 -6.85 -3.31 7.72
C CYS A 31 -6.22 -4.49 8.48
N ASP A 32 -5.02 -4.89 8.03
CA ASP A 32 -4.28 -6.02 8.58
C ASP A 32 -3.78 -5.66 9.98
N GLY A 33 -4.18 -6.43 11.00
CA GLY A 33 -3.83 -6.17 12.41
C GLY A 33 -4.87 -5.34 13.18
N VAL A 34 -5.82 -4.69 12.51
CA VAL A 34 -6.81 -3.79 13.14
C VAL A 34 -8.25 -4.28 13.02
N ILE A 35 -8.72 -4.60 11.82
CA ILE A 35 -10.08 -5.14 11.61
C ILE A 35 -10.07 -6.63 11.27
N TRP A 36 -8.92 -7.17 10.85
CA TRP A 36 -8.72 -8.60 10.67
C TRP A 36 -7.25 -9.01 10.86
N ILE A 37 -7.04 -10.30 11.10
CA ILE A 37 -5.76 -10.98 10.95
C ILE A 37 -5.95 -12.04 9.86
N LEU A 38 -5.26 -11.89 8.73
CA LEU A 38 -5.47 -12.72 7.54
C LEU A 38 -6.96 -12.69 7.11
N ASP A 39 -7.67 -13.81 7.21
CA ASP A 39 -9.10 -13.91 6.91
C ASP A 39 -9.99 -14.05 8.18
N HIS A 40 -9.43 -13.78 9.36
CA HIS A 40 -10.16 -13.80 10.62
C HIS A 40 -10.47 -12.38 11.08
N VAL A 41 -11.76 -12.07 11.24
CA VAL A 41 -12.24 -10.78 11.74
C VAL A 41 -11.82 -10.59 13.20
N ILE A 42 -11.34 -9.39 13.53
CA ILE A 42 -11.10 -9.02 14.93
C ILE A 42 -12.45 -8.81 15.63
N PRO A 43 -12.70 -9.43 16.80
CA PRO A 43 -13.99 -9.34 17.49
C PRO A 43 -14.46 -7.88 17.67
N GLY A 44 -15.72 -7.60 17.30
CA GLY A 44 -16.33 -6.27 17.37
C GLY A 44 -15.99 -5.33 16.20
N ALA A 45 -15.05 -5.65 15.33
CA ALA A 45 -14.66 -4.77 14.22
C ALA A 45 -15.80 -4.52 13.23
N VAL A 46 -16.55 -5.56 12.85
CA VAL A 46 -17.69 -5.43 11.93
C VAL A 46 -18.79 -4.55 12.54
N ASP A 47 -19.13 -4.79 13.80
CA ASP A 47 -20.16 -4.02 14.52
C ASP A 47 -19.74 -2.56 14.66
N PHE A 48 -18.46 -2.31 14.93
CA PHE A 48 -17.92 -0.96 14.97
C PHE A 48 -18.07 -0.25 13.62
N VAL A 49 -17.63 -0.86 12.51
CA VAL A 49 -17.76 -0.27 11.16
C VAL A 49 -19.22 0.05 10.82
N LYS A 50 -20.15 -0.86 11.15
CA LYS A 50 -21.59 -0.62 10.96
C LYS A 50 -22.09 0.55 11.80
N LEU A 51 -21.69 0.62 13.08
CA LEU A 51 -22.00 1.76 13.95
C LEU A 51 -21.48 3.08 13.38
N VAL A 52 -20.26 3.13 12.82
CA VAL A 52 -19.73 4.35 12.17
C VAL A 52 -20.68 4.83 11.07
N ILE A 53 -21.11 3.91 10.21
CA ILE A 53 -22.01 4.19 9.08
C ILE A 53 -23.40 4.60 9.56
N GLU A 54 -23.98 3.88 10.53
CA GLU A 54 -25.28 4.18 11.13
C GLU A 54 -25.32 5.56 11.79
N ARG A 55 -24.18 6.03 12.30
CA ARG A 55 -24.03 7.39 12.86
C ARG A 55 -23.77 8.46 11.81
N GLY A 56 -23.86 8.13 10.53
CA GLY A 56 -23.67 9.08 9.42
C GLY A 56 -22.23 9.57 9.27
N LYS A 57 -21.25 8.91 9.89
CA LYS A 57 -19.83 9.26 9.77
C LYS A 57 -19.23 8.55 8.55
N ARG A 58 -18.20 9.15 7.96
CA ARG A 58 -17.45 8.54 6.84
C ARG A 58 -16.45 7.54 7.38
N ILE A 59 -16.27 6.43 6.67
CA ILE A 59 -15.24 5.44 6.98
C ILE A 59 -14.49 5.02 5.72
N PHE A 60 -13.17 4.88 5.86
CA PHE A 60 -12.26 4.47 4.80
C PHE A 60 -11.33 3.39 5.33
N PHE A 61 -11.06 2.39 4.49
CA PHE A 61 -10.18 1.26 4.76
C PHE A 61 -8.84 1.52 4.08
N VAL A 62 -7.78 1.67 4.88
CA VAL A 62 -6.50 2.23 4.45
C VAL A 62 -5.38 1.23 4.71
N THR A 63 -4.81 0.60 3.68
CA THR A 63 -3.86 -0.51 3.82
C THR A 63 -2.56 -0.31 3.04
N ASN A 64 -1.43 -0.64 3.67
CA ASN A 64 -0.13 -0.70 2.98
C ASN A 64 0.00 -1.92 2.06
N ASN A 65 -0.93 -2.87 2.14
CA ASN A 65 -0.87 -4.12 1.42
C ASN A 65 -1.24 -3.95 -0.07
N SER A 66 -0.25 -4.14 -0.94
CA SER A 66 -0.36 -4.03 -2.40
C SER A 66 -0.72 -5.36 -3.08
N THR A 67 -1.10 -6.40 -2.32
CA THR A 67 -1.34 -7.74 -2.90
C THR A 67 -2.66 -7.87 -3.66
N LYS A 68 -3.58 -6.93 -3.48
CA LYS A 68 -4.94 -6.96 -4.04
C LYS A 68 -5.34 -5.59 -4.57
N SER A 69 -6.12 -5.60 -5.65
CA SER A 69 -6.84 -4.43 -6.13
C SER A 69 -7.98 -4.05 -5.19
N ARG A 70 -8.54 -2.85 -5.36
CA ARG A 70 -9.63 -2.33 -4.54
C ARG A 70 -10.89 -3.19 -4.61
N ASP A 71 -11.25 -3.68 -5.80
CA ASP A 71 -12.39 -4.59 -6.00
C ASP A 71 -12.18 -5.93 -5.27
N ALA A 72 -10.96 -6.47 -5.28
CA ALA A 72 -10.62 -7.66 -4.52
C ALA A 72 -10.70 -7.40 -3.00
N TYR A 73 -10.32 -6.21 -2.52
CA TYR A 73 -10.53 -5.80 -1.14
C TYR A 73 -11.99 -5.59 -0.78
N VAL A 74 -12.82 -5.02 -1.66
CA VAL A 74 -14.28 -4.94 -1.48
C VAL A 74 -14.86 -6.33 -1.30
N ASN A 75 -14.48 -7.28 -2.17
CA ASN A 75 -14.94 -8.67 -2.08
C ASN A 75 -14.49 -9.33 -0.76
N LYS A 76 -13.25 -9.09 -0.32
CA LYS A 76 -12.78 -9.56 1.00
C LYS A 76 -13.59 -8.94 2.13
N CYS A 77 -13.76 -7.62 2.15
CA CYS A 77 -14.52 -6.90 3.17
C CYS A 77 -15.94 -7.47 3.29
N ARG A 78 -16.65 -7.62 2.16
CA ARG A 78 -18.01 -8.17 2.12
C ARG A 78 -18.07 -9.61 2.61
N ARG A 79 -17.12 -10.46 2.21
CA ARG A 79 -17.00 -11.84 2.72
C ARG A 79 -16.83 -11.88 4.24
N LEU A 80 -16.09 -10.92 4.79
CA LEU A 80 -15.85 -10.78 6.22
C LEU A 80 -16.97 -10.00 6.96
N GLY A 81 -18.05 -9.62 6.27
CA GLY A 81 -19.21 -8.94 6.87
C GLY A 81 -19.13 -7.42 6.95
N PHE A 82 -18.08 -6.80 6.41
CA PHE A 82 -17.95 -5.34 6.31
C PHE A 82 -18.71 -4.81 5.08
N PRO A 83 -19.58 -3.80 5.24
CA PRO A 83 -20.37 -3.22 4.14
C PRO A 83 -19.55 -2.24 3.28
N ALA A 84 -18.36 -2.66 2.83
CA ALA A 84 -17.45 -1.80 2.08
C ALA A 84 -17.86 -1.62 0.61
N VAL A 85 -17.57 -0.44 0.09
CA VAL A 85 -17.63 -0.10 -1.35
C VAL A 85 -16.26 0.37 -1.83
N GLU A 86 -16.04 0.33 -3.15
CA GLU A 86 -14.71 0.57 -3.73
C GLU A 86 -14.14 1.96 -3.42
N SER A 87 -14.99 2.99 -3.38
CA SER A 87 -14.60 4.36 -3.02
C SER A 87 -14.14 4.51 -1.57
N GLN A 88 -14.34 3.50 -0.72
CA GLN A 88 -13.86 3.50 0.66
C GLN A 88 -12.51 2.80 0.81
N ILE A 89 -12.00 2.11 -0.22
CA ILE A 89 -10.76 1.33 -0.14
C ILE A 89 -9.58 2.13 -0.69
N TYR A 90 -8.56 2.32 0.15
CA TYR A 90 -7.29 2.93 -0.19
C TYR A 90 -6.18 1.92 0.10
N CYS A 91 -5.73 1.22 -0.94
CA CYS A 91 -4.57 0.34 -0.89
C CYS A 91 -3.40 0.95 -1.68
N THR A 92 -2.17 0.56 -1.35
CA THR A 92 -0.98 1.11 -2.02
C THR A 92 -0.90 0.78 -3.50
N GLY A 93 -1.52 -0.31 -3.97
CA GLY A 93 -1.67 -0.59 -5.41
C GLY A 93 -2.47 0.51 -6.12
N ALA A 94 -3.58 0.95 -5.52
CA ALA A 94 -4.38 2.07 -6.04
C ALA A 94 -3.65 3.41 -5.92
N SER A 95 -2.87 3.61 -4.85
CA SER A 95 -2.03 4.80 -4.71
C SER A 95 -1.01 4.92 -5.85
N VAL A 96 -0.38 3.82 -6.28
CA VAL A 96 0.53 3.81 -7.44
C VAL A 96 -0.19 4.27 -8.70
N ALA A 97 -1.34 3.64 -9.01
CA ALA A 97 -2.11 3.96 -10.21
C ALA A 97 -2.51 5.44 -10.25
N LYS A 98 -3.09 5.96 -9.16
CA LYS A 98 -3.52 7.36 -9.05
C LYS A 98 -2.36 8.35 -9.07
N TYR A 99 -1.22 8.00 -8.46
CA TYR A 99 -0.02 8.82 -8.49
C TYR A 99 0.47 9.03 -9.92
N LEU A 100 0.63 7.94 -10.68
CA LEU A 100 1.07 7.99 -12.07
C LEU A 100 0.03 8.67 -12.98
N GLU A 101 -1.26 8.37 -12.80
CA GLU A 101 -2.35 9.02 -13.52
C GLU A 101 -2.34 10.54 -13.32
N SER A 102 -2.12 11.00 -12.08
CA SER A 102 -2.08 12.43 -11.76
C SER A 102 -0.94 13.19 -12.45
N GLN A 103 0.12 12.47 -12.82
CA GLN A 103 1.27 13.01 -13.56
C GLN A 103 1.08 12.92 -15.08
N LYS A 104 -0.05 12.39 -15.56
CA LYS A 104 -0.29 12.06 -16.97
C LYS A 104 0.80 11.14 -17.54
N PHE A 105 1.20 10.14 -16.74
CA PHE A 105 2.22 9.17 -17.13
C PHE A 105 1.81 8.41 -18.40
N ASP A 106 2.70 8.39 -19.39
CA ASP A 106 2.45 7.88 -20.76
C ASP A 106 3.40 6.74 -21.17
N LYS A 107 4.09 6.14 -20.18
CA LYS A 107 5.11 5.09 -20.35
C LYS A 107 4.61 3.74 -19.79
N SER A 108 5.44 2.70 -19.89
CA SER A 108 5.16 1.42 -19.23
C SER A 108 5.78 1.34 -17.82
N VAL A 109 5.21 0.48 -16.98
CA VAL A 109 5.68 0.22 -15.61
C VAL A 109 6.29 -1.17 -15.50
N TYR A 110 7.52 -1.26 -15.01
CA TYR A 110 8.09 -2.52 -14.56
C TYR A 110 7.74 -2.76 -13.08
N ILE A 111 7.07 -3.88 -12.80
CA ILE A 111 6.56 -4.23 -11.48
C ILE A 111 7.41 -5.35 -10.88
N ILE A 112 7.95 -5.09 -9.69
CA ILE A 112 8.31 -6.13 -8.71
C ILE A 112 7.16 -6.16 -7.71
N GLY A 113 6.29 -7.15 -7.81
CA GLY A 113 5.05 -7.17 -7.04
C GLY A 113 4.01 -8.14 -7.58
N THR A 114 2.81 -8.08 -7.00
CA THR A 114 1.70 -8.97 -7.36
C THR A 114 0.78 -8.38 -8.44
N ALA A 115 -0.12 -9.21 -8.96
CA ALA A 115 -1.19 -8.79 -9.87
C ALA A 115 -2.11 -7.69 -9.29
N GLY A 116 -2.21 -7.55 -7.96
CA GLY A 116 -3.01 -6.49 -7.34
C GLY A 116 -2.58 -5.07 -7.75
N ILE A 117 -1.28 -4.86 -7.98
CA ILE A 117 -0.74 -3.58 -8.50
C ILE A 117 -1.10 -3.41 -9.97
N GLY A 118 -0.88 -4.47 -10.77
CA GLY A 118 -1.20 -4.45 -12.20
C GLY A 118 -2.67 -4.15 -12.47
N ASN A 119 -3.56 -4.85 -11.78
CA ASN A 119 -5.01 -4.64 -11.90
C ASN A 119 -5.45 -3.19 -11.59
N GLU A 120 -4.76 -2.47 -10.70
CA GLU A 120 -5.05 -1.05 -10.46
C GLU A 120 -4.50 -0.13 -11.56
N LEU A 121 -3.36 -0.49 -12.15
CA LEU A 121 -2.79 0.23 -13.30
C LEU A 121 -3.64 0.05 -14.56
N ASP A 122 -4.19 -1.15 -14.78
CA ASP A 122 -5.10 -1.44 -15.89
C ASP A 122 -6.35 -0.54 -15.85
N LYS A 123 -6.87 -0.23 -14.65
CA LYS A 123 -8.04 0.65 -14.46
C LYS A 123 -7.80 2.08 -14.95
N VAL A 124 -6.55 2.52 -14.99
CA VAL A 124 -6.14 3.87 -15.46
C VAL A 124 -5.41 3.81 -16.80
N GLY A 125 -5.43 2.66 -17.48
CA GLY A 125 -4.85 2.50 -18.82
C GLY A 125 -3.32 2.50 -18.88
N ILE A 126 -2.63 2.23 -17.76
CA ILE A 126 -1.16 2.21 -17.70
C ILE A 126 -0.65 0.80 -17.95
N THR A 127 0.08 0.62 -19.04
CA THR A 127 0.70 -0.66 -19.39
C THR A 127 1.78 -1.07 -18.39
N HIS A 128 1.86 -2.37 -18.08
CA HIS A 128 2.82 -2.88 -17.12
C HIS A 128 3.30 -4.29 -17.44
N HIS A 129 4.43 -4.68 -16.87
CA HIS A 129 4.98 -6.04 -16.95
C HIS A 129 5.84 -6.37 -15.73
N GLY A 130 6.33 -7.62 -15.65
CA GLY A 130 7.23 -8.07 -14.57
C GLY A 130 6.55 -8.82 -13.42
N ILE A 131 5.22 -8.98 -13.41
CA ILE A 131 4.51 -9.80 -12.42
C ILE A 131 4.82 -11.29 -12.66
N GLY A 132 5.06 -12.04 -11.58
CA GLY A 132 5.42 -13.46 -11.64
C GLY A 132 6.92 -13.73 -11.52
N PRO A 133 7.34 -15.01 -11.67
CA PRO A 133 8.74 -15.40 -11.54
C PRO A 133 9.55 -15.07 -12.79
N ASP A 134 10.79 -14.62 -12.56
CA ASP A 134 11.84 -14.64 -13.58
C ASP A 134 12.65 -15.93 -13.45
N GLN A 135 13.10 -16.48 -14.58
CA GLN A 135 13.98 -17.65 -14.58
C GLN A 135 15.42 -17.22 -14.21
N PHE A 136 16.07 -18.04 -13.39
CA PHE A 136 17.48 -17.95 -13.07
C PHE A 136 18.15 -19.27 -13.46
N THR A 137 19.05 -19.22 -14.43
CA THR A 137 19.81 -20.39 -14.94
C THR A 137 21.29 -20.26 -14.58
N ASP A 138 22.05 -21.36 -14.64
CA ASP A 138 23.47 -21.37 -14.26
C ASP A 138 24.33 -20.43 -15.13
N ASP A 139 23.92 -20.19 -16.38
CA ASP A 139 24.56 -19.27 -17.31
C ASP A 139 23.99 -17.84 -17.25
N PHE A 140 23.06 -17.54 -16.34
CA PHE A 140 22.43 -16.22 -16.25
C PHE A 140 23.45 -15.10 -16.04
N LEU A 141 24.43 -15.31 -15.15
CA LEU A 141 25.46 -14.32 -14.84
C LEU A 141 26.43 -14.07 -16.00
N SER A 142 26.58 -15.02 -16.93
CA SER A 142 27.39 -14.82 -18.14
C SER A 142 26.61 -14.14 -19.28
N LYS A 143 25.28 -14.04 -19.16
CA LYS A 143 24.35 -13.41 -20.13
C LYS A 143 23.60 -12.21 -19.53
N TRP A 144 24.32 -11.37 -18.80
CA TRP A 144 23.78 -10.22 -18.08
C TRP A 144 23.40 -9.03 -18.96
N ASP A 145 23.63 -9.09 -20.27
CA ASP A 145 23.15 -8.07 -21.21
C ASP A 145 21.63 -8.24 -21.38
N LEU A 146 20.89 -7.41 -20.66
CA LEU A 146 19.44 -7.45 -20.62
C LEU A 146 18.88 -6.62 -21.79
N ASN A 147 18.00 -7.23 -22.59
CA ASN A 147 17.15 -6.49 -23.50
C ASN A 147 16.03 -5.79 -22.69
N LEU A 148 16.31 -4.58 -22.24
CA LEU A 148 15.37 -3.75 -21.49
C LEU A 148 14.36 -3.08 -22.42
N ASP A 149 13.09 -3.03 -22.01
CA ASP A 149 12.07 -2.27 -22.73
C ASP A 149 12.34 -0.75 -22.59
N PRO A 150 12.69 -0.04 -23.69
CA PRO A 150 12.98 1.39 -23.64
C PRO A 150 11.75 2.25 -23.28
N ASN A 151 10.54 1.68 -23.33
CA ASN A 151 9.32 2.36 -22.96
C ASN A 151 9.07 2.38 -21.44
N VAL A 152 9.86 1.67 -20.63
CA VAL A 152 9.71 1.70 -19.17
C VAL A 152 10.05 3.09 -18.65
N GLY A 153 9.06 3.73 -18.03
CA GLY A 153 9.18 5.05 -17.39
C GLY A 153 9.11 4.99 -15.87
N ALA A 154 8.74 3.85 -15.29
CA ALA A 154 8.69 3.68 -13.84
C ALA A 154 8.99 2.23 -13.43
N VAL A 155 9.70 2.09 -12.31
CA VAL A 155 9.87 0.84 -11.58
C VAL A 155 9.07 0.95 -10.29
N VAL A 156 8.11 0.05 -10.11
CA VAL A 156 7.28 -0.05 -8.91
C VAL A 156 7.66 -1.30 -8.13
N VAL A 157 7.99 -1.13 -6.85
CA VAL A 157 8.37 -2.21 -5.94
C VAL A 157 7.32 -2.33 -4.83
N GLY A 158 6.59 -3.43 -4.86
CA GLY A 158 5.68 -3.90 -3.83
C GLY A 158 6.10 -5.23 -3.23
N PHE A 159 5.22 -5.83 -2.42
CA PHE A 159 5.45 -7.19 -1.94
C PHE A 159 5.44 -8.15 -3.13
N ASP A 160 6.51 -8.93 -3.27
CA ASP A 160 6.66 -9.92 -4.33
C ASP A 160 7.18 -11.24 -3.76
N GLY A 161 6.36 -12.28 -3.80
CA GLY A 161 6.76 -13.63 -3.40
C GLY A 161 7.76 -14.29 -4.35
N TYR A 162 7.93 -13.74 -5.56
CA TYR A 162 8.88 -14.19 -6.57
C TYR A 162 10.11 -13.27 -6.67
N ILE A 163 10.36 -12.42 -5.67
CA ILE A 163 11.57 -11.60 -5.64
C ILE A 163 12.80 -12.48 -5.85
N SER A 164 13.64 -12.08 -6.79
CA SER A 164 14.78 -12.87 -7.24
C SER A 164 15.87 -11.96 -7.79
N TYR A 165 17.08 -12.50 -7.93
CA TYR A 165 18.20 -11.75 -8.47
C TYR A 165 17.92 -11.14 -9.86
N PRO A 166 17.34 -11.86 -10.84
CA PRO A 166 16.99 -11.28 -12.15
C PRO A 166 16.07 -10.07 -12.04
N LYS A 167 15.08 -10.11 -11.13
CA LYS A 167 14.14 -9.00 -10.96
C LYS A 167 14.83 -7.77 -10.41
N ILE A 168 15.69 -7.94 -9.41
CA ILE A 168 16.51 -6.86 -8.82
C ILE A 168 17.46 -6.29 -9.89
N LEU A 169 18.12 -7.15 -10.66
CA LEU A 169 19.00 -6.74 -11.76
C LEU A 169 18.25 -5.90 -12.80
N LYS A 170 17.09 -6.36 -13.30
CA LYS A 170 16.25 -5.62 -14.25
C LYS A 170 15.81 -4.28 -13.69
N ALA A 171 15.25 -4.26 -12.48
CA ALA A 171 14.82 -3.03 -11.83
C ALA A 171 15.98 -2.02 -11.68
N ALA A 172 17.12 -2.45 -11.15
CA ALA A 172 18.29 -1.60 -11.02
C ALA A 172 18.80 -1.09 -12.37
N SER A 173 18.74 -1.92 -13.41
CA SER A 173 19.16 -1.56 -14.76
C SER A 173 18.24 -0.52 -15.41
N TYR A 174 16.92 -0.65 -15.27
CA TYR A 174 15.97 0.40 -15.67
C TYR A 174 16.24 1.71 -14.93
N LEU A 175 16.53 1.63 -13.63
CA LEU A 175 16.77 2.79 -12.77
C LEU A 175 18.09 3.53 -13.04
N LYS A 176 19.01 2.97 -13.84
CA LYS A 176 20.20 3.69 -14.32
C LYS A 176 19.82 4.93 -15.14
N ASN A 177 18.67 4.90 -15.82
CA ASN A 177 18.12 6.09 -16.46
C ASN A 177 17.49 6.98 -15.38
N PRO A 178 18.00 8.21 -15.16
CA PRO A 178 17.49 9.09 -14.10
C PRO A 178 16.04 9.51 -14.32
N ASN A 179 15.53 9.44 -15.56
CA ASN A 179 14.16 9.79 -15.91
C ASN A 179 13.16 8.66 -15.60
N VAL A 180 13.63 7.44 -15.31
CA VAL A 180 12.76 6.36 -14.85
C VAL A 180 12.43 6.61 -13.38
N GLN A 181 11.14 6.65 -13.04
CA GLN A 181 10.70 6.84 -11.67
C GLN A 181 10.97 5.59 -10.84
N PHE A 182 11.34 5.78 -9.57
CA PHE A 182 11.46 4.69 -8.61
C PHE A 182 10.38 4.84 -7.54
N ILE A 183 9.47 3.88 -7.46
CA ILE A 183 8.30 3.94 -6.58
C ILE A 183 8.30 2.70 -5.67
N GLY A 184 8.16 2.93 -4.36
CA GLY A 184 7.93 1.89 -3.36
C GLY A 184 6.48 1.96 -2.88
N THR A 185 5.76 0.83 -2.89
CA THR A 185 4.36 0.83 -2.41
C THR A 185 4.27 1.14 -0.91
N ASN A 186 5.21 0.64 -0.10
CA ASN A 186 5.42 0.94 1.31
C ASN A 186 6.84 0.46 1.71
N ILE A 187 7.26 0.76 2.94
CA ILE A 187 8.56 0.35 3.49
C ILE A 187 8.44 -0.55 4.73
N ASP A 188 7.30 -1.24 4.89
CA ASP A 188 7.08 -2.10 6.04
C ASP A 188 8.14 -3.21 6.08
N ALA A 189 8.85 -3.32 7.21
CA ALA A 189 9.95 -4.28 7.35
C ALA A 189 9.44 -5.74 7.44
N PHE A 190 8.27 -5.95 8.06
CA PHE A 190 7.66 -7.27 8.25
C PHE A 190 6.15 -7.16 8.45
N PHE A 191 5.44 -8.26 8.14
CA PHE A 191 4.01 -8.39 8.42
C PHE A 191 3.78 -8.79 9.88
N PRO A 192 2.89 -8.10 10.63
CA PRO A 192 2.59 -8.47 12.01
C PRO A 192 1.86 -9.81 12.06
N ARG A 193 2.41 -10.77 12.82
CA ARG A 193 1.76 -12.04 13.15
C ARG A 193 1.99 -12.39 14.63
N PRO A 194 1.10 -11.96 15.53
CA PRO A 194 1.21 -12.28 16.96
C PRO A 194 1.34 -13.79 17.19
N GLY A 195 2.32 -14.21 17.99
CA GLY A 195 2.56 -15.62 18.30
C GLY A 195 3.20 -16.46 17.19
N ALA A 196 3.61 -15.87 16.06
CA ALA A 196 4.29 -16.60 15.01
C ALA A 196 5.76 -16.91 15.37
N THR A 197 6.22 -18.12 15.02
CA THR A 197 7.63 -18.54 15.14
C THR A 197 8.50 -18.07 13.97
N THR A 198 7.89 -17.47 12.94
CA THR A 198 8.56 -17.03 11.72
C THR A 198 8.32 -15.54 11.48
N ILE A 199 9.36 -14.85 11.01
CA ILE A 199 9.23 -13.46 10.53
C ILE A 199 8.89 -13.51 9.05
N GLN A 200 7.81 -12.85 8.66
CA GLN A 200 7.46 -12.69 7.26
C GLN A 200 8.04 -11.37 6.74
N PRO A 201 8.98 -11.39 5.78
CA PRO A 201 9.56 -10.17 5.21
C PRO A 201 8.49 -9.28 4.60
N GLY A 202 8.53 -7.99 4.93
CA GLY A 202 7.66 -6.98 4.36
C GLY A 202 8.26 -6.33 3.12
N THR A 203 7.48 -5.47 2.46
CA THR A 203 7.85 -4.77 1.22
C THR A 203 9.17 -4.00 1.34
N GLY A 204 9.44 -3.43 2.51
CA GLY A 204 10.66 -2.66 2.77
C GLY A 204 11.94 -3.47 2.48
N THR A 205 11.90 -4.79 2.64
CA THR A 205 13.04 -5.67 2.31
C THR A 205 13.33 -5.70 0.81
N MET A 206 12.29 -5.83 -0.04
CA MET A 206 12.41 -5.81 -1.50
C MET A 206 12.80 -4.42 -2.01
N VAL A 207 12.19 -3.37 -1.45
CA VAL A 207 12.51 -1.98 -1.79
C VAL A 207 13.97 -1.68 -1.48
N THR A 208 14.45 -2.08 -0.30
CA THR A 208 15.85 -1.85 0.10
C THR A 208 16.83 -2.57 -0.81
N ALA A 209 16.52 -3.80 -1.24
CA ALA A 209 17.37 -4.53 -2.19
C ALA A 209 17.54 -3.77 -3.52
N VAL A 210 16.44 -3.27 -4.09
CA VAL A 210 16.46 -2.49 -5.35
C VAL A 210 17.11 -1.13 -5.15
N ALA A 211 16.84 -0.44 -4.04
CA ALA A 211 17.45 0.84 -3.71
C ALA A 211 18.98 0.72 -3.58
N THR A 212 19.43 -0.34 -2.92
CA THR A 212 20.86 -0.64 -2.76
C THR A 212 21.52 -0.94 -4.11
N ALA A 213 20.90 -1.80 -4.93
CA ALA A 213 21.44 -2.19 -6.23
C ALA A 213 21.46 -1.03 -7.24
N SER A 214 20.47 -0.15 -7.22
CA SER A 214 20.36 1.00 -8.14
C SER A 214 21.09 2.25 -7.67
N GLY A 215 21.43 2.35 -6.38
CA GLY A 215 21.93 3.59 -5.76
C GLY A 215 20.90 4.72 -5.68
N ARG A 216 19.61 4.43 -5.91
CA ARG A 216 18.51 5.41 -5.89
C ARG A 216 17.56 5.14 -4.72
N GLN A 217 16.89 6.19 -4.25
CA GLN A 217 15.82 6.07 -3.26
C GLN A 217 14.44 6.19 -3.93
N PRO A 218 13.44 5.42 -3.47
CA PRO A 218 12.10 5.47 -4.04
C PRO A 218 11.29 6.66 -3.49
N VAL A 219 10.28 7.06 -4.25
CA VAL A 219 9.11 7.74 -3.68
C VAL A 219 8.22 6.66 -3.05
N VAL A 220 7.91 6.80 -1.76
CA VAL A 220 7.07 5.85 -1.02
C VAL A 220 5.63 6.37 -0.99
N LEU A 221 4.67 5.54 -1.36
CA LEU A 221 3.25 5.97 -1.47
C LEU A 221 2.35 5.48 -0.33
N GLY A 222 2.84 4.55 0.49
CA GLY A 222 2.14 3.99 1.63
C GLY A 222 2.35 4.78 2.92
N LYS A 223 1.53 4.48 3.93
CA LYS A 223 1.68 5.01 5.30
C LYS A 223 3.11 4.71 5.81
N PRO A 224 3.75 5.63 6.57
CA PRO A 224 3.19 6.86 7.13
C PRO A 224 3.26 8.09 6.20
N GLU A 225 3.65 7.93 4.92
CA GLU A 225 3.71 9.05 3.99
C GLU A 225 2.32 9.67 3.76
N PRO A 226 2.24 11.00 3.62
CA PRO A 226 0.96 11.72 3.56
C PRO A 226 0.19 11.46 2.25
N LEU A 227 0.88 11.00 1.21
CA LEU A 227 0.33 10.93 -0.15
C LEU A 227 -0.97 10.14 -0.24
N MET A 228 -1.08 9.00 0.47
CA MET A 228 -2.32 8.21 0.44
C MET A 228 -3.51 9.00 1.01
N PHE A 229 -3.28 9.80 2.03
CA PHE A 229 -4.30 10.66 2.61
C PHE A 229 -4.60 11.87 1.72
N GLU A 230 -3.59 12.46 1.07
CA GLU A 230 -3.78 13.53 0.10
C GLU A 230 -4.63 13.09 -1.10
N LEU A 231 -4.39 11.88 -1.62
CA LEU A 231 -5.21 11.25 -2.66
C LEU A 231 -6.66 11.09 -2.19
N LEU A 232 -6.87 10.64 -0.96
CA LEU A 232 -8.18 10.51 -0.36
C LEU A 232 -8.90 11.86 -0.25
N GLN A 233 -8.22 12.90 0.23
CA GLN A 233 -8.81 14.24 0.34
C GLN A 233 -9.18 14.83 -1.03
N LYS A 234 -8.39 14.54 -2.07
CA LYS A 234 -8.67 14.99 -3.44
C LYS A 234 -9.95 14.36 -3.99
N GLU A 235 -10.22 13.10 -3.68
CA GLU A 235 -11.41 12.39 -4.14
C GLU A 235 -12.64 12.62 -3.27
N HIS A 236 -12.44 12.93 -1.99
CA HIS A 236 -13.51 13.14 -1.02
C HIS A 236 -13.44 14.54 -0.42
N SER A 237 -14.09 15.47 -1.11
CA SER A 237 -14.23 16.86 -0.64
C SER A 237 -14.79 16.89 0.79
N GLY A 238 -14.22 17.76 1.62
CA GLY A 238 -14.66 17.96 3.01
C GLY A 238 -14.07 16.98 4.02
N VAL A 239 -13.13 16.11 3.65
CA VAL A 239 -12.31 15.38 4.64
C VAL A 239 -11.33 16.36 5.30
N ASP A 240 -11.63 16.73 6.55
CA ASP A 240 -10.78 17.59 7.39
C ASP A 240 -9.88 16.74 8.30
N PRO A 241 -8.55 16.85 8.22
CA PRO A 241 -7.63 16.12 9.09
C PRO A 241 -7.90 16.35 10.57
N LYS A 242 -8.35 17.55 10.96
CA LYS A 242 -8.66 17.89 12.37
C LYS A 242 -9.90 17.17 12.89
N ARG A 243 -10.78 16.69 12.00
CA ARG A 243 -12.00 15.93 12.29
C ARG A 243 -11.92 14.50 11.76
N THR A 244 -10.70 14.01 11.53
CA THR A 244 -10.43 12.64 11.09
C THR A 244 -9.67 11.85 12.15
N LEU A 245 -10.15 10.65 12.46
CA LEU A 245 -9.49 9.70 13.36
C LEU A 245 -8.85 8.58 12.55
N MET A 246 -7.54 8.38 12.70
CA MET A 246 -6.83 7.21 12.17
C MET A 246 -6.73 6.13 13.25
N ILE A 247 -7.11 4.89 12.91
CA ILE A 247 -7.04 3.71 13.77
C ILE A 247 -6.04 2.74 13.14
N GLY A 248 -4.94 2.47 13.83
CA GLY A 248 -3.82 1.66 13.33
C GLY A 248 -3.17 0.83 14.44
N ASP A 249 -2.51 -0.26 14.07
CA ASP A 249 -1.63 -1.04 14.96
C ASP A 249 -0.14 -0.68 14.79
N LYS A 250 0.21 0.13 13.77
CA LYS A 250 1.55 0.66 13.47
C LYS A 250 1.53 2.10 12.99
#